data_AF-A0A923CYW9-F1
#
_entry.id   AF-A0A923CYW9-F1
#
_cell.length_a   1.000
_cell.length_b   1.000
_cell.length_c   1.000
_cell.angle_alpha   90.00
_cell.angle_beta   90.00
_cell.angle_gamma   90.00
#
_symmetry.space_group_name_H-M   'P 1'
#
loop_
_entity.id
_entity.type
_entity.pdbx_description
1 polymer ?
#
loop_
_entity_poly.entity_id
_entity_poly.type
_entity_poly.pdbx_seq_one_letter_code
_entity_poly.pdbx_strand_id
1 'polypeptide(L)'
;MGPVKDLTRTVVFLAGLRGDRRREIQVRVVNNKGKKFRVPDATILRLPLYLDKLILLQQAGVKEVSSRQLATSLDIKASQLRHDFHYFGGFSKPGRPYQVDKLVPALEEIIGVDIPVPMIIVGAGHLGQGLANYRNFERLGFPLRGIFDVDPKLVGLEIRGVPIRPLSEMPGFVKEHGIKVGVLTVPVNVAQDVANQMIAAGVVGVWNFTPTDIRTPPQVIVRNERLAVGLMCLSFKTKRIGQNDELRQD
;
A
#
# COMPACT_ATOMS: atom_id res chain seq x y z
N MET A 1 7.01 -7.87 -28.14
CA MET A 1 6.88 -7.69 -26.68
C MET A 1 6.94 -9.06 -26.04
N GLY A 2 8.08 -9.42 -25.45
CA GLY A 2 8.19 -10.63 -24.63
C GLY A 2 8.01 -10.28 -23.16
N PRO A 3 7.60 -11.23 -22.29
CA PRO A 3 7.57 -11.00 -20.86
C PRO A 3 8.96 -10.57 -20.38
N VAL A 4 9.03 -9.82 -19.27
CA VAL A 4 10.28 -9.52 -18.55
C VAL A 4 10.91 -10.88 -18.17
N LYS A 5 11.75 -11.41 -19.06
CA LYS A 5 12.22 -12.80 -19.07
C LYS A 5 13.22 -13.15 -17.96
N ASP A 6 13.33 -12.33 -16.92
CA ASP A 6 14.39 -12.42 -15.92
C ASP A 6 13.94 -12.23 -14.46
N LEU A 7 12.63 -12.36 -14.18
CA LEU A 7 12.19 -12.69 -12.82
C LEU A 7 12.53 -14.17 -12.56
N THR A 8 13.80 -14.44 -12.29
CA THR A 8 14.32 -15.75 -11.85
C THR A 8 13.80 -16.17 -10.47
N ARG A 9 12.77 -15.48 -9.97
CA ARG A 9 12.16 -15.73 -8.68
C ARG A 9 10.67 -15.42 -8.68
N THR A 10 9.89 -16.33 -8.11
CA THR A 10 8.43 -16.19 -7.92
C THR A 10 8.15 -15.66 -6.52
N VAL A 11 7.31 -14.64 -6.39
CA VAL A 11 6.80 -14.17 -5.10
C VAL A 11 5.70 -15.12 -4.64
N VAL A 12 5.81 -15.63 -3.40
CA VAL A 12 4.85 -16.56 -2.80
C VAL A 12 4.49 -16.05 -1.42
N PHE A 13 3.19 -15.99 -1.14
CA PHE A 13 2.65 -15.59 0.15
C PHE A 13 2.38 -16.83 1.01
N LEU A 14 2.92 -16.87 2.22
CA LEU A 14 2.65 -17.94 3.19
C LEU A 14 2.14 -17.34 4.50
N ALA A 15 0.97 -17.79 4.95
CA ALA A 15 0.45 -17.43 6.26
C ALA A 15 1.21 -18.19 7.36
N GLY A 16 1.91 -17.49 8.25
CA GLY A 16 2.60 -18.08 9.40
C GLY A 16 1.90 -17.78 10.72
N LEU A 17 1.88 -18.74 11.65
CA LEU A 17 1.54 -18.49 13.06
C LEU A 17 2.81 -18.10 13.82
N ARG A 18 2.80 -16.98 14.54
CA ARG A 18 3.79 -16.68 15.57
C ARG A 18 3.07 -16.47 16.91
N GLY A 19 3.75 -16.78 18.00
CA GLY A 19 3.24 -16.64 19.37
C GLY A 19 2.61 -15.28 19.60
N ASP A 20 1.38 -15.32 20.11
CA ASP A 20 0.39 -14.25 20.29
C ASP A 20 -0.37 -13.76 19.04
N ARG A 21 -1.41 -14.54 18.70
CA ARG A 21 -2.71 -14.17 18.11
C ARG A 21 -2.81 -13.29 16.84
N ARG A 22 -1.73 -12.94 16.15
CA ARG A 22 -1.78 -12.40 14.77
C ARG A 22 -0.94 -13.24 13.82
N ARG A 23 -1.56 -13.87 12.82
CA ARG A 23 -0.81 -14.48 11.69
C ARG A 23 -0.31 -13.36 10.80
N GLU A 24 1.01 -13.28 10.65
CA GLU A 24 1.68 -12.38 9.71
C GLU A 24 1.78 -13.10 8.36
N ILE A 25 1.29 -12.49 7.26
CA ILE A 25 1.59 -12.99 5.92
C ILE A 25 3.08 -12.76 5.69
N GLN A 26 3.84 -13.84 5.59
CA GLN A 26 5.24 -13.77 5.23
C GLN A 26 5.35 -13.77 3.71
N VAL A 27 5.81 -12.65 3.15
CA VAL A 27 6.23 -12.60 1.77
C VAL A 27 7.53 -13.37 1.63
N ARG A 28 7.49 -14.43 0.82
CA ARG A 28 8.68 -15.19 0.45
C ARG A 28 8.92 -15.10 -1.04
N VAL A 29 10.19 -15.12 -1.41
CA VAL A 29 10.60 -15.21 -2.80
C VAL A 29 11.26 -16.56 -3.00
N VAL A 30 10.84 -17.28 -4.04
CA VAL A 30 11.36 -18.61 -4.41
C VAL A 30 12.27 -18.44 -5.60
N ASN A 31 13.55 -18.79 -5.50
CA ASN A 31 14.44 -18.75 -6.65
C ASN A 31 14.27 -19.95 -7.58
N ASN A 32 14.89 -19.90 -8.77
CA ASN A 32 14.93 -21.00 -9.74
C ASN A 32 15.42 -22.37 -9.18
N LYS A 33 16.06 -22.40 -8.00
CA LYS A 33 16.49 -23.64 -7.32
C LYS A 33 15.51 -24.08 -6.22
N GLY A 34 14.30 -23.50 -6.15
CA GLY A 34 13.29 -23.80 -5.13
C GLY A 34 13.58 -23.24 -3.74
N LYS A 35 14.68 -22.50 -3.53
CA LYS A 35 15.04 -21.94 -2.22
C LYS A 35 14.16 -20.73 -1.90
N LYS A 36 13.49 -20.78 -0.74
CA LYS A 36 12.60 -19.73 -0.24
C LYS A 36 13.39 -18.72 0.62
N PHE A 37 13.25 -17.44 0.33
CA PHE A 37 13.82 -16.34 1.11
C PHE A 37 12.69 -15.51 1.70
N ARG A 38 12.76 -15.17 2.99
CA ARG A 38 11.82 -14.21 3.59
C ARG A 38 12.22 -12.80 3.19
N VAL A 39 11.27 -12.01 2.71
CA VAL A 39 11.45 -10.58 2.48
C VAL A 39 11.15 -9.84 3.78
N PRO A 40 12.01 -8.93 4.25
CA PRO A 40 11.73 -8.11 5.43
C PRO A 40 10.54 -7.17 5.20
N ASP A 41 9.71 -6.96 6.22
CA ASP A 41 8.55 -6.07 6.12
C ASP A 41 8.95 -4.62 5.83
N ALA A 42 10.12 -4.19 6.34
CA ALA A 42 10.69 -2.90 6.00
C ALA A 42 11.02 -2.75 4.50
N THR A 43 11.39 -3.84 3.81
CA THR A 43 11.56 -3.84 2.36
C THR A 43 10.21 -3.72 1.68
N ILE A 44 9.20 -4.47 2.11
CA ILE A 44 7.82 -4.39 1.57
C ILE A 44 7.28 -2.97 1.68
N LEU A 45 7.49 -2.29 2.81
CA LEU A 45 7.05 -0.91 3.03
C LEU A 45 7.78 0.11 2.15
N ARG A 46 8.99 -0.20 1.67
CA ARG A 46 9.76 0.70 0.79
C ARG A 46 9.46 0.51 -0.70
N LEU A 47 9.04 -0.68 -1.13
CA LEU A 47 8.75 -0.94 -2.56
C LEU A 47 7.75 0.06 -3.17
N PRO A 48 6.62 0.41 -2.51
CA PRO A 48 5.71 1.42 -3.03
C PRO A 48 6.35 2.79 -3.21
N LEU A 49 7.30 3.18 -2.34
CA LEU A 49 8.03 4.44 -2.45
C LEU A 49 8.92 4.46 -3.69
N TYR A 50 9.56 3.32 -4.01
CA TYR A 50 10.34 3.18 -5.24
C TYR A 50 9.45 3.27 -6.47
N LEU A 51 8.32 2.56 -6.48
CA LEU A 51 7.37 2.55 -7.60
C LEU A 51 6.79 3.95 -7.85
N ASP A 52 6.27 4.64 -6.83
CA ASP A 52 5.69 5.98 -6.97
C ASP A 52 6.71 6.96 -7.56
N LYS A 53 7.97 6.92 -7.08
CA LYS A 53 9.03 7.76 -7.66
C LYS A 53 9.36 7.40 -9.11
N LEU A 54 9.38 6.11 -9.44
CA LEU A 54 9.66 5.65 -10.80
C LEU A 54 8.54 6.02 -11.79
N ILE A 55 7.28 5.96 -11.37
CA ILE A 55 6.14 6.43 -12.16
C ILE A 55 6.30 7.92 -12.47
N LEU A 56 6.69 8.74 -11.49
CA LEU A 56 6.96 10.17 -11.72
C LEU A 56 8.10 10.38 -12.72
N LEU A 57 9.18 9.61 -12.63
CA LEU A 57 10.30 9.67 -13.58
C LEU A 57 9.87 9.25 -14.99
N GLN A 58 9.05 8.20 -15.10
CA GLN A 58 8.51 7.72 -16.36
C GLN A 58 7.63 8.78 -17.04
N GLN A 59 6.75 9.43 -16.26
CA GLN A 59 5.92 10.53 -16.75
C GLN A 59 6.74 11.75 -17.20
N ALA A 60 7.88 12.00 -16.56
CA ALA A 60 8.83 13.02 -16.98
C ALA A 60 9.71 12.60 -18.18
N GLY A 61 9.48 11.43 -18.77
CA GLY A 61 10.24 10.94 -19.92
C GLY A 61 11.65 10.43 -19.61
N VAL A 62 12.00 10.25 -18.33
CA VAL A 62 13.32 9.75 -17.92
C VAL A 62 13.44 8.28 -18.28
N LYS A 63 14.43 7.94 -19.12
CA LYS A 63 14.65 6.57 -19.59
C LYS A 63 15.45 5.70 -18.63
N GLU A 64 16.42 6.30 -17.97
CA GLU A 64 17.36 5.60 -17.10
C GLU A 64 17.56 6.32 -15.77
N VAL A 65 17.71 5.57 -14.68
CA VAL A 65 18.01 6.13 -13.36
C VAL A 65 19.03 5.26 -12.63
N SER A 66 20.08 5.88 -12.08
CA SER A 66 21.05 5.15 -11.26
C SER A 66 20.49 4.83 -9.86
N SER A 67 21.02 3.78 -9.22
CA SER A 67 20.67 3.47 -7.82
C SER A 67 20.95 4.62 -6.85
N ARG A 68 21.97 5.44 -7.14
CA ARG A 68 22.29 6.63 -6.35
C ARG A 68 21.21 7.70 -6.51
N GLN A 69 20.87 8.08 -7.74
CA GLN A 69 19.85 9.10 -8.01
C GLN A 69 18.49 8.71 -7.41
N LEU A 70 18.04 7.47 -7.63
CA LEU A 70 16.76 7.00 -7.11
C LEU A 70 16.74 7.01 -5.58
N ALA A 71 17.77 6.47 -4.94
CA ALA A 71 17.82 6.39 -3.48
C ALA A 71 17.97 7.76 -2.80
N THR A 72 18.80 8.66 -3.35
CA THR A 72 18.93 10.04 -2.84
C THR A 72 17.61 10.77 -2.87
N SER A 73 16.80 10.60 -3.92
CA SER A 73 15.50 11.27 -4.02
C SER A 73 14.45 10.81 -2.99
N LEU A 74 14.73 9.70 -2.29
CA LEU A 74 13.87 9.09 -1.28
C LEU A 74 14.50 9.10 0.12
N ASP A 75 15.64 9.79 0.29
CA ASP A 75 16.42 9.79 1.53
C ASP A 75 16.79 8.38 2.03
N ILE A 76 17.14 7.49 1.09
CA ILE A 76 17.54 6.10 1.36
C ILE A 76 18.97 5.88 0.87
N LYS A 77 19.73 5.03 1.57
CA LYS A 77 21.07 4.62 1.12
C LYS A 77 20.94 3.78 -0.16
N ALA A 78 21.74 4.09 -1.18
CA ALA A 78 21.75 3.33 -2.44
C ALA A 78 22.06 1.83 -2.23
N SER A 79 22.85 1.48 -1.21
CA SER A 79 23.08 0.09 -0.81
C SER A 79 21.80 -0.62 -0.35
N GLN A 80 20.94 0.08 0.41
CA GLN A 80 19.66 -0.46 0.86
C GLN A 80 18.71 -0.70 -0.32
N LEU A 81 18.62 0.26 -1.25
CA LEU A 81 17.80 0.09 -2.46
C LEU A 81 18.25 -1.12 -3.28
N ARG A 82 19.56 -1.28 -3.51
CA ARG A 82 20.10 -2.45 -4.22
C ARG A 82 19.80 -3.75 -3.48
N HIS A 83 19.91 -3.75 -2.15
CA HIS A 83 19.61 -4.92 -1.33
C HIS A 83 18.13 -5.29 -1.38
N ASP A 84 17.23 -4.30 -1.31
CA ASP A 84 15.78 -4.50 -1.47
C ASP A 84 15.46 -5.13 -2.83
N PHE A 85 16.05 -4.59 -3.91
CA PHE A 85 15.87 -5.13 -5.26
C PHE A 85 16.46 -6.53 -5.46
N HIS A 86 17.55 -6.86 -4.76
CA HIS A 86 18.18 -8.17 -4.87
C HIS A 86 17.29 -9.31 -4.35
N TYR A 87 16.34 -9.04 -3.45
CA TYR A 87 15.34 -10.04 -3.05
C TYR A 87 14.55 -10.58 -4.24
N PHE A 88 14.31 -9.75 -5.27
CA PHE A 88 13.45 -10.04 -6.40
C PHE A 88 14.21 -10.40 -7.70
N GLY A 89 15.50 -10.75 -7.59
CA GLY A 89 16.33 -11.17 -8.74
C GLY A 89 17.31 -10.10 -9.22
N GLY A 90 17.15 -8.84 -8.80
CA GLY A 90 17.98 -7.71 -9.21
C GLY A 90 17.61 -7.21 -10.61
N PHE A 91 17.44 -5.89 -10.75
CA PHE A 91 16.90 -5.29 -11.98
C PHE A 91 17.97 -4.67 -12.90
N SER A 92 19.25 -4.72 -12.51
CA SER A 92 20.37 -4.26 -13.33
C SER A 92 21.67 -4.96 -12.97
N LYS A 93 22.63 -4.91 -13.89
CA LYS A 93 24.01 -5.34 -13.64
C LYS A 93 24.73 -4.30 -12.76
N PRO A 94 25.70 -4.71 -11.92
CA PRO A 94 26.53 -3.78 -11.17
C PRO A 94 27.11 -2.67 -12.06
N GLY A 95 26.99 -1.42 -11.62
CA GLY A 95 27.48 -0.25 -12.35
C GLY A 95 26.57 0.25 -13.48
N ARG A 96 25.46 -0.44 -13.82
CA ARG A 96 24.52 0.02 -14.85
C ARG A 96 23.26 0.68 -14.23
N PRO A 97 22.72 1.75 -14.87
CA PRO A 97 21.46 2.33 -14.46
C PRO A 97 20.29 1.36 -14.68
N TYR A 98 19.18 1.62 -14.00
CA TYR A 98 17.92 0.93 -14.21
C TYR A 98 17.18 1.56 -15.39
N GLN A 99 16.63 0.73 -16.26
CA GLN A 99 15.72 1.16 -17.31
C GLN A 99 14.35 1.42 -16.69
N VAL A 100 13.89 2.66 -16.68
CA VAL A 100 12.63 3.05 -16.02
C VAL A 100 11.46 2.28 -16.63
N ASP A 101 11.38 2.23 -17.95
CA ASP A 101 10.32 1.53 -18.71
C ASP A 101 10.28 0.00 -18.48
N LYS A 102 11.31 -0.58 -17.87
CA LYS A 102 11.33 -2.01 -17.46
C LYS A 102 11.14 -2.19 -15.96
N LEU A 103 11.63 -1.25 -15.16
CA LEU A 103 11.61 -1.36 -13.70
C LEU A 103 10.22 -1.08 -13.13
N VAL A 104 9.47 -0.13 -13.71
CA VAL A 104 8.08 0.16 -13.33
C VAL A 104 7.21 -1.10 -13.41
N PRO A 105 7.02 -1.75 -14.58
CA PRO A 105 6.13 -2.91 -14.67
C PRO A 105 6.59 -4.09 -13.81
N ALA A 106 7.91 -4.28 -13.63
CA ALA A 106 8.42 -5.33 -12.76
C ALA A 106 8.09 -5.08 -11.28
N LEU A 107 8.11 -3.83 -10.82
CA LEU A 107 7.69 -3.49 -9.46
C LEU A 107 6.17 -3.54 -9.30
N GLU A 108 5.40 -3.15 -10.32
CA GLU A 108 3.94 -3.29 -10.33
C GLU A 108 3.52 -4.75 -10.14
N GLU A 109 4.15 -5.68 -10.87
CA GLU A 109 3.92 -7.13 -10.74
C GLU A 109 4.28 -7.65 -9.34
N ILE A 110 5.41 -7.21 -8.78
CA ILE A 110 5.84 -7.61 -7.43
C ILE A 110 4.88 -7.10 -6.35
N ILE A 111 4.39 -5.87 -6.50
CA ILE A 111 3.47 -5.25 -5.55
C ILE A 111 2.04 -5.78 -5.73
N GLY A 112 1.68 -6.23 -6.94
CA GLY A 112 0.36 -6.71 -7.30
C GLY A 112 -0.59 -5.60 -7.74
N VAL A 113 -0.05 -4.61 -8.47
CA VAL A 113 -0.80 -3.48 -9.05
C VAL A 113 -0.60 -3.37 -10.58
N ASP A 114 0.01 -4.37 -11.19
CA ASP A 114 0.09 -4.55 -12.65
C ASP A 114 -1.30 -4.75 -13.28
N ILE A 115 -2.23 -5.32 -12.51
CA ILE A 115 -3.66 -5.33 -12.78
C ILE A 115 -4.36 -4.39 -11.79
N PRO A 116 -5.31 -3.55 -12.24
CA PRO A 116 -6.04 -2.66 -11.35
C PRO A 116 -6.73 -3.43 -10.21
N VAL A 117 -6.54 -2.95 -8.98
CA VAL A 117 -7.12 -3.47 -7.75
C VAL A 117 -8.24 -2.52 -7.30
N PRO A 118 -9.48 -2.71 -7.78
CA PRO A 118 -10.57 -1.80 -7.46
C PRO A 118 -10.87 -1.79 -5.97
N MET A 119 -11.12 -0.60 -5.45
CA MET A 119 -11.41 -0.37 -4.04
C MET A 119 -12.75 0.33 -3.83
N ILE A 120 -13.28 0.20 -2.62
CA ILE A 120 -14.42 0.98 -2.13
C ILE A 120 -14.03 1.78 -0.90
N ILE A 121 -14.74 2.86 -0.62
CA ILE A 121 -14.63 3.63 0.63
C ILE A 121 -15.94 3.49 1.40
N VAL A 122 -15.86 3.20 2.69
CA VAL A 122 -17.02 3.16 3.59
C VAL A 122 -16.88 4.23 4.66
N GLY A 123 -17.85 5.14 4.70
CA GLY A 123 -17.84 6.38 5.46
C GLY A 123 -17.39 7.56 4.60
N ALA A 124 -18.36 8.33 4.10
CA ALA A 124 -18.20 9.52 3.27
C ALA A 124 -18.20 10.83 4.09
N GLY A 125 -17.71 10.78 5.34
CA GLY A 125 -17.34 11.99 6.09
C GLY A 125 -16.09 12.65 5.53
N HIS A 126 -15.62 13.75 6.13
CA HIS A 126 -14.49 14.56 5.61
C HIS A 126 -13.26 13.75 5.17
N LEU A 127 -12.83 12.77 5.97
CA LEU A 127 -11.68 11.93 5.63
C LEU A 127 -11.97 11.04 4.41
N GLY A 128 -13.13 10.36 4.38
CA GLY A 128 -13.52 9.53 3.25
C GLY A 128 -13.65 10.32 1.95
N GLN A 129 -14.22 11.53 2.02
CA GLN A 129 -14.29 12.44 0.87
C GLN A 129 -12.90 12.91 0.42
N GLY A 130 -12.00 13.20 1.38
CA GLY A 130 -10.61 13.56 1.08
C GLY A 130 -9.87 12.44 0.35
N LEU A 131 -10.03 11.19 0.80
CA LEU A 131 -9.47 10.02 0.14
C LEU A 131 -10.10 9.79 -1.25
N ALA A 132 -11.42 9.94 -1.37
CA ALA A 132 -12.11 9.80 -2.66
C ALA A 132 -11.65 10.83 -3.70
N ASN A 133 -11.30 12.04 -3.25
CA ASN A 133 -10.77 13.09 -4.12
C ASN A 133 -9.30 12.88 -4.52
N TYR A 134 -8.57 11.97 -3.89
CA TYR A 134 -7.15 11.76 -4.15
C TYR A 134 -6.92 10.94 -5.44
N ARG A 135 -6.70 11.64 -6.56
CA ARG A 135 -6.54 11.04 -7.90
C ARG A 135 -5.37 10.05 -8.01
N ASN A 136 -4.38 10.15 -7.14
CA ASN A 136 -3.19 9.32 -7.25
C ASN A 136 -3.49 7.82 -7.03
N PHE A 137 -4.58 7.47 -6.34
CA PHE A 137 -4.94 6.05 -6.18
C PHE A 137 -5.17 5.37 -7.53
N GLU A 138 -5.89 6.00 -8.46
CA GLU A 138 -6.11 5.47 -9.80
C GLU A 138 -4.79 5.27 -10.55
N ARG A 139 -3.87 6.24 -10.45
CA ARG A 139 -2.54 6.15 -11.07
C ARG A 139 -1.69 5.02 -10.49
N LEU A 140 -1.86 4.71 -9.21
CA LEU A 140 -1.14 3.64 -8.50
C LEU A 140 -1.83 2.27 -8.61
N GLY A 141 -2.84 2.12 -9.48
CA GLY A 141 -3.52 0.85 -9.72
C GLY A 141 -4.71 0.57 -8.79
N PHE A 142 -5.20 1.56 -8.04
CA PHE A 142 -6.33 1.42 -7.11
C PHE A 142 -7.55 2.26 -7.53
N PRO A 143 -8.29 1.87 -8.59
CA PRO A 143 -9.46 2.63 -9.01
C PRO A 143 -10.58 2.59 -7.94
N LEU A 144 -11.11 3.75 -7.59
CA LEU A 144 -12.26 3.86 -6.69
C LEU A 144 -13.54 3.51 -7.45
N ARG A 145 -14.25 2.47 -6.99
CA ARG A 145 -15.48 1.98 -7.66
C ARG A 145 -16.76 2.29 -6.91
N GLY A 146 -16.70 2.50 -5.60
CA GLY A 146 -17.88 2.78 -4.81
C GLY A 146 -17.57 3.52 -3.52
N ILE A 147 -18.51 4.35 -3.10
CA ILE A 147 -18.49 5.05 -1.83
C ILE A 147 -19.81 4.71 -1.13
N PHE A 148 -19.75 4.37 0.16
CA PHE A 148 -20.91 3.93 0.93
C PHE A 148 -21.05 4.73 2.21
N ASP A 149 -22.28 5.15 2.53
CA ASP A 149 -22.60 5.82 3.79
C ASP A 149 -24.02 5.46 4.28
N VAL A 150 -24.30 5.74 5.55
CA VAL A 150 -25.62 5.59 6.17
C VAL A 150 -26.40 6.90 6.19
N ASP A 151 -25.74 8.06 6.05
CA ASP A 151 -26.40 9.35 6.06
C ASP A 151 -27.18 9.57 4.75
N PRO A 152 -28.52 9.61 4.78
CA PRO A 152 -29.34 9.80 3.59
C PRO A 152 -29.11 11.15 2.91
N LYS A 153 -28.50 12.13 3.60
CA LYS A 153 -28.13 13.43 3.00
C LYS A 153 -26.90 13.32 2.10
N LEU A 154 -26.04 12.33 2.33
CA LEU A 154 -24.86 12.07 1.50
C LEU A 154 -25.18 11.13 0.35
N VAL A 155 -26.09 10.17 0.56
CA VAL A 155 -26.53 9.23 -0.47
C VAL A 155 -27.06 9.97 -1.69
N GLY A 156 -26.61 9.56 -2.88
CA GLY A 156 -26.96 10.17 -4.16
C GLY A 156 -26.04 11.33 -4.58
N LEU A 157 -25.25 11.90 -3.67
CA LEU A 157 -24.17 12.81 -4.05
C LEU A 157 -23.06 12.05 -4.77
N GLU A 158 -22.26 12.77 -5.56
CA GLU A 158 -21.13 12.19 -6.27
C GLU A 158 -19.82 12.83 -5.85
N ILE A 159 -18.77 12.02 -5.77
CA ILE A 159 -17.40 12.49 -5.61
C ILE A 159 -16.62 12.00 -6.82
N ARG A 160 -16.18 12.95 -7.65
CA ARG A 160 -15.45 12.66 -8.90
C ARG A 160 -16.17 11.64 -9.81
N GLY A 161 -17.51 11.75 -9.90
CA GLY A 161 -18.33 10.84 -10.72
C GLY A 161 -18.56 9.45 -10.11
N VAL A 162 -18.16 9.23 -8.85
CA VAL A 162 -18.51 8.03 -8.09
C VAL A 162 -19.66 8.38 -7.13
N PRO A 163 -20.86 7.78 -7.31
CA PRO A 163 -21.99 8.05 -6.44
C PRO A 163 -21.78 7.45 -5.05
N ILE A 164 -22.22 8.19 -4.04
CA ILE A 164 -22.36 7.71 -2.67
C ILE A 164 -23.65 6.89 -2.59
N ARG A 165 -23.50 5.61 -2.24
CA ARG A 165 -24.60 4.64 -2.15
C ARG A 165 -24.97 4.37 -0.70
N PRO A 166 -26.21 3.93 -0.43
CA PRO A 166 -26.58 3.42 0.89
C PRO A 166 -25.66 2.27 1.31
N LEU A 167 -25.22 2.26 2.57
CA LEU A 167 -24.38 1.19 3.10
C LEU A 167 -25.00 -0.21 2.91
N SER A 168 -26.32 -0.32 2.93
CA SER A 168 -27.05 -1.58 2.70
C SER A 168 -26.80 -2.21 1.34
N GLU A 169 -26.42 -1.43 0.31
CA GLU A 169 -26.09 -1.94 -1.03
C GLU A 169 -24.68 -2.52 -1.12
N MET A 170 -23.80 -2.18 -0.17
CA MET A 170 -22.37 -2.53 -0.22
C MET A 170 -22.13 -4.04 -0.39
N PRO A 171 -22.81 -4.95 0.35
CA PRO A 171 -22.51 -6.38 0.21
C PRO A 171 -22.81 -6.93 -1.19
N GLY A 172 -23.87 -6.44 -1.84
CA GLY A 172 -24.21 -6.81 -3.21
C GLY A 172 -23.19 -6.26 -4.20
N PHE A 173 -22.89 -4.96 -4.08
CA PHE A 173 -21.93 -4.27 -4.94
C PHE A 173 -20.54 -4.91 -4.90
N VAL A 174 -20.03 -5.24 -3.71
CA VAL A 174 -18.72 -5.89 -3.52
C VAL A 174 -18.63 -7.21 -4.26
N LYS A 175 -19.69 -8.04 -4.19
CA LYS A 175 -19.74 -9.35 -4.85
C LYS A 175 -19.80 -9.20 -6.37
N GLU A 176 -20.70 -8.34 -6.86
CA GLU A 176 -20.91 -8.08 -8.28
C GLU A 176 -19.64 -7.55 -8.96
N HIS A 177 -18.94 -6.62 -8.32
CA HIS A 177 -17.77 -5.95 -8.89
C HIS A 177 -16.44 -6.62 -8.49
N GLY A 178 -16.49 -7.74 -7.76
CA GLY A 178 -15.31 -8.49 -7.34
C GLY A 178 -14.34 -7.69 -6.45
N ILE A 179 -14.84 -6.74 -5.66
CA ILE A 179 -14.02 -5.84 -4.85
C ILE A 179 -13.26 -6.64 -3.78
N LYS A 180 -11.93 -6.48 -3.75
CA LYS A 180 -11.05 -7.15 -2.78
C LYS A 180 -10.51 -6.23 -1.70
N VAL A 181 -10.50 -4.93 -1.95
CA VAL A 181 -9.96 -3.91 -1.05
C VAL A 181 -11.05 -2.93 -0.65
N GLY A 182 -11.15 -2.64 0.64
CA GLY A 182 -12.03 -1.59 1.13
C GLY A 182 -11.37 -0.70 2.17
N VAL A 183 -11.70 0.58 2.11
CA VAL A 183 -11.17 1.63 2.99
C VAL A 183 -12.22 1.95 4.05
N LEU A 184 -11.81 1.94 5.32
CA LEU A 184 -12.70 2.13 6.46
C LEU A 184 -12.43 3.49 7.11
N THR A 185 -13.37 4.41 6.95
CA THR A 185 -13.32 5.80 7.44
C THR A 185 -14.52 6.19 8.31
N VAL A 186 -15.12 5.20 8.98
CA VAL A 186 -16.31 5.37 9.84
C VAL A 186 -15.95 5.67 11.31
N PRO A 187 -16.90 6.16 12.13
CA PRO A 187 -16.71 6.27 13.57
C PRO A 187 -16.37 4.92 14.25
N VAL A 188 -15.63 4.99 15.36
CA VAL A 188 -15.10 3.82 16.10
C VAL A 188 -16.18 2.83 16.51
N ASN A 189 -17.33 3.33 16.96
CA ASN A 189 -18.41 2.52 17.50
C ASN A 189 -19.04 1.58 16.46
N VAL A 190 -18.90 1.87 15.17
CA VAL A 190 -19.44 1.06 14.06
C VAL A 190 -18.35 0.37 13.22
N ALA A 191 -17.08 0.68 13.48
CA ALA A 191 -15.95 0.23 12.66
C ALA A 191 -15.86 -1.30 12.50
N GLN A 192 -16.02 -2.04 13.60
CA GLN A 192 -15.96 -3.51 13.57
C GLN A 192 -17.11 -4.13 12.78
N ASP A 193 -18.33 -3.59 12.93
CA ASP A 193 -19.52 -4.14 12.27
C ASP A 193 -19.48 -3.89 10.77
N VAL A 194 -19.07 -2.69 10.36
CA VAL A 194 -18.86 -2.35 8.95
C VAL A 194 -17.76 -3.24 8.34
N ALA A 195 -16.63 -3.41 9.03
CA ALA A 195 -15.57 -4.29 8.55
C ALA A 195 -16.04 -5.74 8.42
N ASN A 196 -16.84 -6.25 9.36
CA ASN A 196 -17.43 -7.59 9.28
C ASN A 196 -18.31 -7.74 8.03
N GLN A 197 -19.13 -6.73 7.70
CA GLN A 197 -19.95 -6.73 6.49
C GLN A 197 -19.09 -6.74 5.21
N MET A 198 -18.03 -5.93 5.15
CA MET A 198 -17.08 -5.92 4.04
C MET A 198 -16.46 -7.30 3.83
N ILE A 199 -15.98 -7.91 4.92
CA ILE A 199 -15.33 -9.23 4.91
C ILE A 199 -16.31 -10.31 4.47
N ALA A 200 -17.53 -10.32 5.02
CA ALA A 200 -18.58 -11.26 4.64
C ALA A 200 -19.00 -11.12 3.17
N ALA A 201 -18.85 -9.92 2.60
CA ALA A 201 -19.10 -9.68 1.17
C ALA A 201 -17.95 -10.12 0.25
N GLY A 202 -16.75 -10.42 0.80
CA GLY A 202 -15.62 -10.93 0.05
C GLY A 202 -14.38 -10.02 0.00
N VAL A 203 -14.38 -8.91 0.76
CA VAL A 203 -13.19 -8.07 0.95
C VAL A 203 -12.13 -8.84 1.74
N VAL A 204 -10.90 -8.85 1.23
CA VAL A 204 -9.74 -9.53 1.85
C VAL A 204 -8.64 -8.55 2.27
N GLY A 205 -8.71 -7.29 1.84
CA GLY A 205 -7.84 -6.21 2.28
C GLY A 205 -8.66 -5.05 2.86
N VAL A 206 -8.40 -4.68 4.11
CA VAL A 206 -9.02 -3.53 4.77
C VAL A 206 -7.97 -2.48 5.06
N TRP A 207 -8.13 -1.29 4.49
CA TRP A 207 -7.31 -0.13 4.83
C TRP A 207 -8.04 0.70 5.88
N ASN A 208 -7.63 0.56 7.14
CA ASN A 208 -8.35 1.06 8.30
C ASN A 208 -7.78 2.40 8.78
N PHE A 209 -8.57 3.46 8.68
CA PHE A 209 -8.25 4.78 9.22
C PHE A 209 -8.90 5.05 10.58
N THR A 210 -9.64 4.09 11.13
CA THR A 210 -10.23 4.22 12.46
C THR A 210 -9.13 4.05 13.52
N PRO A 211 -9.26 4.67 14.72
CA PRO A 211 -8.25 4.55 15.77
C PRO A 211 -8.28 3.20 16.49
N THR A 212 -9.18 2.28 16.12
CA THR A 212 -9.30 0.95 16.73
C THR A 212 -8.76 -0.14 15.80
N ASP A 213 -8.28 -1.24 16.39
CA ASP A 213 -7.87 -2.41 15.62
C ASP A 213 -9.11 -3.26 15.25
N ILE A 214 -9.20 -3.65 13.99
CA ILE A 214 -10.28 -4.51 13.49
C ILE A 214 -9.91 -5.98 13.69
N ARG A 215 -10.83 -6.77 14.26
CA ARG A 215 -10.70 -8.23 14.37
C ARG A 215 -11.13 -8.87 13.06
N THR A 216 -10.30 -9.74 12.50
CA THR A 216 -10.54 -10.37 11.21
C THR A 216 -10.16 -11.85 11.21
N PRO A 217 -10.74 -12.67 10.31
CA PRO A 217 -10.28 -14.03 10.10
C PRO A 217 -8.89 -14.04 9.41
N PRO A 218 -8.14 -15.16 9.46
CA PRO A 218 -6.74 -15.20 9.04
C PRO A 218 -6.45 -14.84 7.59
N GLN A 219 -7.44 -14.98 6.70
CA GLN A 219 -7.34 -14.67 5.28
C GLN A 219 -7.53 -13.18 4.94
N VAL A 220 -7.85 -12.34 5.92
CA VAL A 220 -8.08 -10.91 5.72
C VAL A 220 -6.93 -10.11 6.30
N ILE A 221 -6.37 -9.21 5.48
CA ILE A 221 -5.28 -8.32 5.86
C ILE A 221 -5.82 -6.95 6.20
N VAL A 222 -5.41 -6.43 7.36
CA VAL A 222 -5.76 -5.09 7.82
C VAL A 222 -4.51 -4.24 7.87
N ARG A 223 -4.52 -3.11 7.16
CA ARG A 223 -3.50 -2.07 7.26
C ARG A 223 -4.08 -0.90 8.06
N ASN A 224 -3.54 -0.64 9.25
CA ASN A 224 -4.01 0.46 10.10
C ASN A 224 -3.21 1.74 9.83
N GLU A 225 -3.90 2.84 9.51
CA GLU A 225 -3.33 4.18 9.42
C GLU A 225 -3.66 4.98 10.68
N ARG A 226 -2.70 5.00 11.61
CA ARG A 226 -2.81 5.78 12.83
C ARG A 226 -2.21 7.17 12.60
N LEU A 227 -2.99 8.07 12.02
CA LEU A 227 -2.53 9.42 11.64
C LEU A 227 -1.81 10.16 12.79
N ALA A 228 -2.33 10.06 14.00
CA ALA A 228 -1.73 10.68 15.19
C ALA A 228 -0.31 10.17 15.51
N VAL A 229 0.03 8.92 15.15
CA VAL A 229 1.37 8.35 15.36
C VAL A 229 2.41 9.11 14.56
N GLY A 230 2.12 9.46 13.30
CA GLY A 230 3.03 10.25 12.47
C GLY A 230 3.35 11.61 13.11
N LEU A 231 2.31 12.30 13.61
CA LEU A 231 2.48 13.59 14.27
C LEU A 231 3.26 13.48 15.60
N MET A 232 3.02 12.44 16.39
CA MET A 232 3.79 12.17 17.60
C MET A 232 5.26 11.87 17.30
N CYS A 233 5.54 11.09 16.25
CA CYS A 233 6.91 10.85 15.79
C CYS A 233 7.60 12.14 15.34
N LEU A 234 6.88 13.05 14.69
CA LEU A 234 7.40 14.37 14.35
C LEU A 234 7.73 15.18 15.61
N SER A 235 6.79 15.26 16.57
CA SER A 235 7.00 15.94 17.86
C SER A 235 8.24 15.43 18.60
N PHE A 236 8.46 14.11 18.61
CA PHE A 236 9.65 13.50 19.19
C PHE A 236 10.97 13.92 18.53
N LYS A 237 10.95 14.15 17.20
CA LYS A 237 12.12 14.63 16.46
C LYS A 237 12.33 16.12 16.70
N THR A 238 11.27 16.93 16.60
CA THR A 238 11.36 18.39 16.74
C THR A 238 11.77 18.81 18.14
N LYS A 239 11.32 18.10 19.20
CA LYS A 239 11.77 18.35 20.59
C LYS A 239 13.30 18.30 20.75
N ARG A 240 14.00 17.53 19.92
CA ARG A 240 15.47 17.38 20.00
C ARG A 240 16.23 18.35 19.11
N ILE A 241 15.55 19.09 18.25
CA ILE A 241 16.16 20.17 17.47
C ILE A 241 16.36 21.33 18.45
N GLY A 242 17.61 21.61 18.84
CA GLY A 242 17.99 22.62 19.83
C GLY A 242 18.62 22.07 21.12
N GLN A 243 18.27 20.85 21.55
CA GLN A 243 18.87 20.24 22.76
C GLN A 243 20.29 19.67 22.53
N ASN A 244 20.64 19.35 21.28
CA ASN A 244 21.98 18.87 20.93
C ASN A 244 23.03 19.98 20.82
N ASP A 245 22.62 21.25 20.79
CA ASP A 245 23.55 22.39 20.76
C ASP A 245 24.05 22.74 22.18
N GLU A 246 23.24 22.48 23.21
CA GLU A 246 23.63 22.62 24.62
C GLU A 246 24.59 21.50 25.08
N LEU A 247 24.40 20.27 24.62
CA LEU A 247 25.23 19.10 24.98
C LEU A 247 26.60 19.04 24.24
N ARG A 248 26.88 19.99 23.36
CA ARG A 248 28.16 20.10 22.61
C ARG A 248 29.05 21.24 23.12
N GLN A 249 28.64 21.96 24.15
CA GLN A 249 29.40 23.06 24.75
C GLN A 249 30.21 22.66 26.00
N ASP A 250 30.22 21.38 26.37
CA ASP A 250 31.08 20.82 27.44
C ASP A 250 32.20 19.93 26.87
#